data_AF-A0A9P3BZX2-F1
#
_entry.id   AF-A0A9P3BZX2-F1
#
_cell.length_a   1.000
_cell.length_b   1.000
_cell.length_c   1.000
_cell.angle_alpha   90.00
_cell.angle_beta   90.00
_cell.angle_gamma   90.00
#
_symmetry.space_group_name_H-M   'P 1'
#
loop_
_entity.id
_entity.type
_entity.pdbx_description
1 polymer ?
#
loop_
_entity_poly.entity_id
_entity_poly.type
_entity_poly.pdbx_seq_one_letter_code
_entity_poly.pdbx_strand_id
1 'polypeptide(L)'
;MSSNHYNDIRRDGFVSEFGRFMADPGRMDRIEGSRLRSMFLPKLSREGQKALRDNPHFVRAQLKHYGVQFEEREFTGQGTALMKAALQAGKCDQVPDRIMTLQKQMHAEWISQRTPEQLSSEPDWVMQKYFLSDDQPDRTKTTTVVGIPLDRYSQYRSGQMIEAASKITGLHHMRAFGPKTQVIFMGWDRASVEKAANQYPAEEARRLQNEEDERENEREKMHRDYLNSRSQQTEDVTPVGTYIVDCETIERGWPDMAGDLSLDIHRTDTPGVFQADFDFGVLQGVMIICSEKSALDEYCAQASRDDESDWNDSMDEEGSEEETDDEDSVPAKENVKLGAKRNPPASKPMTRPKKYKAEQGQPRKYLLKLKCREMGEGMIHFEESNGTINFKDKNFASFEGVADFPDVGEGVSFFARKISDLPCPSGNDWSDYSERQYEIERVNRWH
;
A
#
# COMPACT_ATOMS: atom_id res chain seq x y z
N MET A 1 -0.57 5.90 3.01
CA MET A 1 -2.02 5.72 3.28
C MET A 1 -2.51 6.88 4.14
N SER A 2 -3.08 7.91 3.52
CA SER A 2 -3.64 9.04 4.26
C SER A 2 -4.88 8.57 5.01
N SER A 3 -4.89 8.78 6.32
CA SER A 3 -6.04 8.54 7.20
C SER A 3 -7.18 9.45 6.78
N ASN A 4 -7.98 8.98 5.82
CA ASN A 4 -9.28 9.57 5.50
C ASN A 4 -10.03 9.69 6.82
N HIS A 5 -10.09 10.91 7.35
CA HIS A 5 -11.03 11.28 8.39
C HIS A 5 -12.41 10.98 7.81
N TYR A 6 -12.96 9.80 8.12
CA TYR A 6 -14.34 9.52 7.88
C TYR A 6 -15.10 10.55 8.71
N ASN A 7 -15.65 11.57 8.02
CA ASN A 7 -16.43 12.63 8.65
C ASN A 7 -17.62 11.98 9.37
N ASP A 8 -17.43 11.69 10.65
CA ASP A 8 -18.45 11.15 11.53
C ASP A 8 -19.29 12.34 12.02
N ILE A 9 -20.61 12.18 12.01
CA ILE A 9 -21.49 13.24 12.51
C ILE A 9 -21.66 13.01 13.99
N ARG A 10 -21.36 14.03 14.81
CA ARG A 10 -21.49 13.96 16.27
C ARG A 10 -22.53 14.95 16.75
N ARG A 11 -23.51 14.48 17.53
CA ARG A 11 -24.57 15.31 18.12
C ARG A 11 -25.17 14.62 19.34
N ASP A 12 -25.40 15.37 20.41
CA ASP A 12 -26.00 14.88 21.66
C ASP A 12 -25.32 13.62 22.25
N GLY A 13 -24.02 13.52 22.00
CA GLY A 13 -23.17 12.38 22.32
C GLY A 13 -23.58 11.06 21.65
N PHE A 14 -24.15 11.15 20.46
CA PHE A 14 -24.21 10.09 19.47
C PHE A 14 -23.24 10.40 18.33
N VAL A 15 -22.85 9.34 17.64
CA VAL A 15 -22.00 9.36 16.45
C VAL A 15 -22.73 8.63 15.33
N SER A 16 -22.76 9.22 14.14
CA SER A 16 -23.24 8.53 12.92
C SER A 16 -22.10 8.35 11.93
N GLU A 17 -21.90 7.09 11.54
CA GLU A 17 -20.78 6.65 10.71
C GLU A 17 -21.19 5.37 9.97
N PHE A 18 -20.94 5.29 8.66
CA PHE A 18 -21.31 4.13 7.82
C PHE A 18 -22.77 3.68 7.99
N GLY A 19 -23.70 4.64 8.03
CA GLY A 19 -25.13 4.37 8.27
C GLY A 19 -25.48 3.85 9.67
N ARG A 20 -24.51 3.74 10.57
CA ARG A 20 -24.73 3.34 11.97
C ARG A 20 -25.03 4.56 12.83
N PHE A 21 -25.78 4.34 13.90
CA PHE A 21 -26.10 5.34 14.91
C PHE A 21 -25.70 4.80 16.27
N MET A 22 -24.58 5.30 16.78
CA MET A 22 -23.88 4.74 17.93
C MET A 22 -23.82 5.75 19.06
N ALA A 23 -23.86 5.27 20.30
CA ALA A 23 -23.68 6.12 21.47
C ALA A 23 -22.19 6.35 21.75
N ASP A 24 -21.85 7.57 22.16
CA ASP A 24 -20.51 8.02 22.56
C ASP A 24 -20.49 8.36 24.07
N PRO A 25 -19.45 7.96 24.84
CA PRO A 25 -18.28 7.17 24.44
C PRO A 25 -18.58 5.67 24.20
N GLY A 26 -17.75 5.02 23.38
CA GLY A 26 -17.72 3.56 23.21
C GLY A 26 -18.27 3.03 21.89
N ARG A 27 -18.84 3.89 21.03
CA ARG A 27 -19.33 3.57 19.67
C ARG A 27 -20.17 2.29 19.60
N MET A 28 -21.20 2.23 20.45
CA MET A 28 -22.07 1.06 20.55
C MET A 28 -23.43 1.29 19.90
N ASP A 29 -23.87 0.33 19.09
CA ASP A 29 -25.24 0.27 18.59
C ASP A 29 -26.23 -0.06 19.70
N ARG A 30 -27.49 0.31 19.47
CA ARG A 30 -28.60 -0.06 20.34
C ARG A 30 -28.86 -1.56 20.29
N ILE A 31 -29.00 -2.18 21.45
CA ILE A 31 -29.52 -3.53 21.61
C ILE A 31 -30.99 -3.43 22.02
N GLU A 32 -31.85 -4.25 21.40
CA GLU A 32 -33.28 -4.30 21.72
C GLU A 32 -33.54 -4.60 23.19
N GLY A 33 -34.57 -3.96 23.76
CA GLY A 33 -34.92 -4.08 25.17
C GLY A 33 -35.18 -5.52 25.62
N SER A 34 -35.84 -6.32 24.78
CA SER A 34 -36.07 -7.76 25.01
C SER A 34 -34.78 -8.55 25.18
N ARG A 35 -33.77 -8.27 24.34
CA ARG A 35 -32.44 -8.88 24.43
C ARG A 35 -31.64 -8.36 25.62
N LEU A 36 -31.73 -7.07 25.95
CA LEU A 36 -31.16 -6.55 27.19
C LEU A 36 -31.78 -7.22 28.43
N ARG A 37 -33.08 -7.49 28.42
CA ARG A 37 -33.76 -8.23 29.49
C ARG A 37 -33.20 -9.64 29.64
N SER A 38 -33.02 -10.39 28.54
CA SER A 38 -32.44 -11.75 28.61
C SER A 38 -30.97 -11.75 29.05
N MET A 39 -30.24 -10.66 28.78
CA MET A 39 -28.84 -10.50 29.20
C MET A 39 -28.70 -10.19 30.69
N PHE A 40 -29.62 -9.44 31.29
CA PHE A 40 -29.48 -8.91 32.66
C PHE A 40 -30.46 -9.48 33.69
N LEU A 41 -31.62 -10.01 33.27
CA LEU A 41 -32.68 -10.47 34.15
C LEU A 41 -33.00 -11.98 33.98
N PRO A 42 -33.32 -12.68 35.08
CA PRO A 42 -33.25 -12.23 36.48
C PRO A 42 -31.81 -12.13 37.00
N LYS A 43 -30.89 -12.89 36.39
CA LYS A 43 -29.44 -12.88 36.68
C LYS A 43 -28.68 -12.51 35.41
N LEU A 44 -27.47 -11.98 35.59
CA LEU A 44 -26.60 -11.60 34.49
C LEU A 44 -26.17 -12.88 33.73
N SER A 45 -26.49 -12.94 32.45
CA SER A 45 -26.15 -14.07 31.58
C SER A 45 -24.68 -14.04 31.16
N ARG A 46 -24.18 -15.14 30.58
CA ARG A 46 -22.83 -15.19 30.01
C ARG A 46 -22.64 -14.15 28.89
N GLU A 47 -23.68 -13.91 28.09
CA GLU A 47 -23.68 -12.88 27.04
C GLU A 47 -23.58 -11.48 27.66
N GLY A 48 -24.36 -11.21 28.71
CA GLY A 48 -24.29 -9.96 29.47
C GLY A 48 -22.91 -9.74 30.10
N GLN A 49 -22.33 -10.76 30.72
CA GLN A 49 -20.97 -10.72 31.27
C GLN A 49 -19.92 -10.42 30.20
N LYS A 50 -20.02 -11.10 29.05
CA LYS A 50 -19.13 -10.87 27.91
C LYS A 50 -19.23 -9.42 27.42
N ALA A 51 -20.44 -8.92 27.20
CA ALA A 51 -20.65 -7.57 26.70
C ALA A 51 -20.11 -6.47 27.63
N LEU A 52 -20.24 -6.66 28.95
CA LEU A 52 -19.68 -5.73 29.94
C LEU A 52 -18.16 -5.80 30.03
N ARG A 53 -17.56 -7.00 29.92
CA ARG A 53 -16.11 -7.17 29.92
C ARG A 53 -15.48 -6.58 28.66
N ASP A 54 -16.08 -6.85 27.51
CA ASP A 54 -15.55 -6.45 26.21
C ASP A 54 -15.75 -4.94 25.94
N ASN A 55 -16.71 -4.27 26.62
CA ASN A 55 -16.90 -2.83 26.51
C ASN A 55 -17.26 -2.15 27.84
N PRO A 56 -16.38 -1.31 28.41
CA PRO A 56 -16.60 -0.64 29.70
C PRO A 56 -17.72 0.43 29.66
N HIS A 57 -18.09 0.90 28.47
CA HIS A 57 -19.17 1.88 28.26
C HIS A 57 -20.51 1.23 27.90
N PHE A 58 -20.60 -0.11 27.87
CA PHE A 58 -21.80 -0.84 27.43
C PHE A 58 -23.09 -0.31 28.08
N VAL A 59 -23.15 -0.25 29.42
CA VAL A 59 -24.37 0.18 30.12
C VAL A 59 -24.71 1.64 29.81
N ARG A 60 -23.72 2.54 29.81
CA ARG A 60 -23.93 3.96 29.49
C ARG A 60 -24.51 4.13 28.10
N ALA A 61 -23.93 3.45 27.11
CA ALA A 61 -24.37 3.51 25.73
C ALA A 61 -25.82 3.03 25.57
N GLN A 62 -26.18 1.88 26.17
CA GLN A 62 -27.54 1.35 26.07
C GLN A 62 -28.55 2.28 26.77
N LEU A 63 -28.27 2.73 28.00
CA LEU A 63 -29.17 3.66 28.70
C LEU A 63 -29.38 4.96 27.92
N LYS A 64 -28.34 5.46 27.24
CA LYS A 64 -28.40 6.64 26.38
C LYS A 64 -29.32 6.45 25.17
N HIS A 65 -29.23 5.31 24.47
CA HIS A 65 -30.13 4.96 23.37
C HIS A 65 -31.61 4.95 23.82
N TYR A 66 -31.88 4.49 25.04
CA TYR A 66 -33.23 4.51 25.61
C TYR A 66 -33.60 5.85 26.29
N GLY A 67 -32.73 6.86 26.22
CA GLY A 67 -32.94 8.18 26.81
C GLY A 67 -33.12 8.18 28.33
N VAL A 68 -32.62 7.14 29.00
CA VAL A 68 -32.67 7.00 30.46
C VAL A 68 -31.65 7.97 31.06
N GLN A 69 -32.15 8.92 31.84
CA GLN A 69 -31.31 9.86 32.57
C GLN A 69 -30.62 9.13 33.72
N PHE A 70 -29.32 9.38 33.88
CA PHE A 70 -28.50 8.87 34.96
C PHE A 70 -27.41 9.88 35.31
N GLU A 71 -26.87 9.76 36.51
CA GLU A 71 -25.70 10.49 36.98
C GLU A 71 -24.53 9.53 37.15
N GLU A 72 -23.30 9.99 36.90
CA GLU A 72 -22.11 9.12 36.98
C GLU A 72 -21.91 8.50 38.38
N ARG A 73 -22.39 9.15 39.44
CA ARG A 73 -22.35 8.61 40.81
C ARG A 73 -23.25 7.38 41.02
N GLU A 74 -24.23 7.15 40.14
CA GLU A 74 -25.11 5.97 40.19
C GLU A 74 -24.42 4.71 39.63
N PHE A 75 -23.26 4.87 38.97
CA PHE A 75 -22.48 3.75 38.45
C PHE A 75 -21.58 3.15 39.53
N THR A 76 -22.03 2.04 40.13
CA THR A 76 -21.16 1.14 40.89
C THR A 76 -20.58 0.08 39.95
N GLY A 77 -19.25 0.06 39.77
CA GLY A 77 -18.57 -0.84 38.84
C GLY A 77 -18.96 -0.58 37.38
N GLN A 78 -19.42 -1.61 36.67
CA GLN A 78 -19.82 -1.50 35.26
C GLN A 78 -21.31 -1.09 35.05
N GLY A 79 -22.01 -0.67 36.10
CA GLY A 79 -23.41 -0.19 36.01
C GLY A 79 -24.47 -1.29 35.94
N THR A 80 -24.13 -2.55 36.25
CA THR A 80 -25.04 -3.70 36.17
C THR A 80 -26.31 -3.52 37.00
N ALA A 81 -26.21 -2.97 38.22
CA ALA A 81 -27.36 -2.73 39.07
C ALA A 81 -28.31 -1.68 38.47
N LEU A 82 -27.76 -0.60 37.93
CA LEU A 82 -28.51 0.46 37.26
C LEU A 82 -29.24 -0.07 36.02
N MET A 83 -28.57 -0.87 35.18
CA MET A 83 -29.19 -1.51 34.02
C MET A 83 -30.36 -2.42 34.43
N LYS A 84 -30.18 -3.25 35.46
CA LYS A 84 -31.26 -4.11 35.97
C LYS A 84 -32.46 -3.30 36.44
N ALA A 85 -32.23 -2.23 37.20
CA ALA A 85 -33.28 -1.35 37.69
C ALA A 85 -34.04 -0.67 36.53
N ALA A 86 -33.32 -0.17 35.53
CA ALA A 86 -33.93 0.44 34.34
C ALA A 86 -34.81 -0.57 33.56
N LEU A 87 -34.31 -1.80 33.37
CA LEU A 87 -35.07 -2.87 32.71
C LEU A 87 -36.29 -3.30 33.53
N GLN A 88 -36.16 -3.47 34.84
CA GLN A 88 -37.30 -3.82 35.71
C GLN A 88 -38.39 -2.74 35.70
N ALA A 89 -38.00 -1.46 35.60
CA ALA A 89 -38.90 -0.33 35.50
C ALA A 89 -39.48 -0.11 34.08
N GLY A 90 -39.13 -0.96 33.09
CA GLY A 90 -39.62 -0.82 31.71
C GLY A 90 -39.03 0.34 30.92
N LYS A 91 -37.97 0.99 31.43
CA LYS A 91 -37.38 2.18 30.81
C LYS A 91 -36.65 1.89 29.49
N CYS A 92 -36.37 0.62 29.19
CA CYS A 92 -35.73 0.19 27.94
C CYS A 92 -36.69 -0.56 27.01
N ASP A 93 -38.01 -0.46 27.23
CA ASP A 93 -39.00 -1.16 26.38
C ASP A 93 -39.26 -0.42 25.07
N GLN A 94 -39.10 0.91 25.06
CA GLN A 94 -39.28 1.75 23.88
C GLN A 94 -38.19 2.81 23.79
N VAL A 95 -37.77 3.14 22.57
CA VAL A 95 -36.83 4.23 22.30
C VAL A 95 -37.62 5.53 22.21
N PRO A 96 -37.21 6.61 22.92
CA PRO A 96 -37.90 7.88 22.83
C PRO A 96 -37.89 8.46 21.40
N ASP A 97 -39.01 9.04 20.97
CA ASP A 97 -39.16 9.63 19.62
C ASP A 97 -38.08 10.65 19.27
N ARG A 98 -37.60 11.41 20.26
CA ARG A 98 -36.51 12.36 20.07
C ARG A 98 -35.22 11.69 19.59
N ILE A 99 -34.90 10.48 20.09
CA ILE A 99 -33.70 9.72 19.71
C ILE A 99 -33.89 9.14 18.30
N MET A 100 -35.08 8.64 18.00
CA MET A 100 -35.41 8.15 16.64
C MET A 100 -35.33 9.29 15.61
N THR A 101 -35.81 10.49 15.98
CA THR A 101 -35.72 11.69 15.13
C THR A 101 -34.27 12.11 14.92
N LEU A 102 -33.48 12.13 15.99
CA LEU A 102 -32.05 12.44 15.93
C LEU A 102 -31.29 11.45 15.04
N GLN A 103 -31.58 10.14 15.17
CA GLN A 103 -31.00 9.10 14.31
C GLN A 103 -31.31 9.36 12.83
N LYS A 104 -32.57 9.64 12.49
CA LYS A 104 -32.97 9.94 11.10
C LYS A 104 -32.26 11.19 10.56
N GLN A 105 -32.19 12.25 11.36
CA GLN A 105 -31.53 13.50 10.97
C GLN A 105 -30.03 13.29 10.72
N MET A 106 -29.33 12.62 11.64
CA MET A 106 -27.90 12.37 11.50
C MET A 106 -27.59 11.45 10.32
N HIS A 107 -28.42 10.43 10.09
CA HIS A 107 -28.29 9.56 8.92
C HIS A 107 -28.49 10.33 7.60
N ALA A 108 -29.54 11.14 7.50
CA ALA A 108 -29.80 11.96 6.32
C ALA A 108 -28.67 12.96 6.04
N GLU A 109 -28.17 13.62 7.09
CA GLU A 109 -27.02 14.52 7.01
C GLU A 109 -25.76 13.76 6.56
N TRP A 110 -25.51 12.56 7.10
CA TRP A 110 -24.34 11.74 6.76
C TRP A 110 -24.38 11.31 5.30
N ILE A 111 -25.52 10.82 4.82
CA ILE A 111 -25.74 10.45 3.41
C ILE A 111 -25.56 11.67 2.50
N SER A 112 -26.07 12.84 2.90
CA SER A 112 -25.99 14.05 2.07
C SER A 112 -24.55 14.45 1.72
N GLN A 113 -23.59 14.14 2.60
CA GLN A 113 -22.17 14.44 2.41
C GLN A 113 -21.40 13.41 1.55
N ARG A 114 -22.00 12.27 1.19
CA ARG A 114 -21.32 11.19 0.46
C ARG A 114 -21.32 11.39 -1.05
N THR A 115 -20.24 11.04 -1.74
CA THR A 115 -20.24 11.04 -3.21
C THR A 115 -20.94 9.79 -3.78
N PRO A 116 -21.34 9.78 -5.07
CA PRO A 116 -21.81 8.57 -5.75
C PRO A 116 -20.92 7.34 -5.57
N GLU A 117 -19.60 7.53 -5.66
CA GLU A 117 -18.58 6.49 -5.51
C GLU A 117 -18.63 5.89 -4.09
N GLN A 118 -18.73 6.74 -3.07
CA GLN A 118 -18.77 6.33 -1.66
C GLN A 118 -20.05 5.57 -1.29
N LEU A 119 -21.15 5.77 -2.02
CA LEU A 119 -22.42 5.07 -1.82
C LEU A 119 -22.61 3.87 -2.75
N SER A 120 -21.65 3.60 -3.65
CA SER A 120 -21.78 2.60 -4.72
C SER A 120 -22.03 1.17 -4.22
N SER A 121 -21.64 0.85 -2.99
CA SER A 121 -21.89 -0.44 -2.34
C SER A 121 -23.25 -0.55 -1.66
N GLU A 122 -24.00 0.54 -1.54
CA GLU A 122 -25.21 0.65 -0.73
C GLU A 122 -26.39 1.18 -1.56
N PRO A 123 -27.01 0.33 -2.40
CA PRO A 123 -28.07 0.75 -3.32
C PRO A 123 -29.22 1.48 -2.64
N ASP A 124 -29.64 1.03 -1.46
CA ASP A 124 -30.75 1.65 -0.72
C ASP A 124 -30.42 3.08 -0.30
N TRP A 125 -29.15 3.37 0.06
CA TRP A 125 -28.72 4.72 0.42
C TRP A 125 -28.60 5.62 -0.79
N VAL A 126 -28.22 5.08 -1.96
CA VAL A 126 -28.27 5.81 -3.23
C VAL A 126 -29.72 6.21 -3.55
N MET A 127 -30.67 5.26 -3.44
CA MET A 127 -32.09 5.53 -3.66
C MET A 127 -32.61 6.59 -2.68
N GLN A 128 -32.32 6.42 -1.39
CA GLN A 128 -32.69 7.37 -0.35
C GLN A 128 -32.13 8.77 -0.60
N LYS A 129 -30.88 8.87 -1.06
CA LYS A 129 -30.23 10.15 -1.31
C LYS A 129 -30.86 10.89 -2.47
N TYR A 130 -30.98 10.23 -3.62
CA TYR A 130 -31.22 10.91 -4.89
C TYR A 130 -32.68 10.82 -5.35
N PHE A 131 -33.46 9.82 -4.92
CA PHE A 131 -34.73 9.49 -5.57
C PHE A 131 -35.93 9.28 -4.62
N LEU A 132 -35.71 9.13 -3.31
CA LEU A 132 -36.79 8.86 -2.36
C LEU A 132 -36.89 9.90 -1.24
N SER A 133 -38.10 10.33 -0.89
CA SER A 133 -38.40 11.05 0.34
C SER A 133 -39.47 10.27 1.10
N ASP A 134 -39.19 9.92 2.37
CA ASP A 134 -40.05 9.05 3.19
C ASP A 134 -40.45 7.74 2.46
N ASP A 135 -39.47 7.10 1.83
CA ASP A 135 -39.61 5.86 1.05
C ASP A 135 -40.56 5.97 -0.16
N GLN A 136 -40.92 7.19 -0.57
CA GLN A 136 -41.72 7.47 -1.76
C GLN A 136 -40.87 8.15 -2.85
N PRO A 137 -41.13 7.87 -4.15
CA PRO A 137 -40.45 8.54 -5.25
C PRO A 137 -40.57 10.08 -5.16
N ASP A 138 -39.44 10.77 -5.13
CA ASP A 138 -39.37 12.23 -5.04
C ASP A 138 -38.58 12.81 -6.22
N ARG A 139 -39.32 13.36 -7.18
CA ARG A 139 -38.77 13.99 -8.38
C ARG A 139 -38.06 15.31 -8.13
N THR A 140 -38.22 15.90 -6.94
CA THR A 140 -37.62 17.19 -6.59
C THR A 140 -36.19 17.06 -6.07
N LYS A 141 -35.80 15.87 -5.58
CA LYS A 141 -34.45 15.62 -5.05
C LYS A 141 -33.36 15.73 -6.09
N THR A 142 -33.63 15.23 -7.30
CA THR A 142 -32.64 15.20 -8.37
C THR A 142 -33.33 15.55 -9.69
N THR A 143 -32.89 16.66 -10.30
CA THR A 143 -33.38 17.11 -11.60
C THR A 143 -32.49 16.68 -12.76
N THR A 144 -31.30 16.14 -12.47
CA THR A 144 -30.30 15.69 -13.44
C THR A 144 -30.10 14.17 -13.38
N VAL A 145 -29.39 13.62 -14.37
CA VAL A 145 -28.98 12.22 -14.32
C VAL A 145 -27.85 12.06 -13.30
N VAL A 146 -27.90 10.99 -12.52
CA VAL A 146 -26.86 10.59 -11.57
C VAL A 146 -26.18 9.34 -12.12
N GLY A 147 -24.85 9.36 -12.23
CA GLY A 147 -24.05 8.18 -12.53
C GLY A 147 -23.47 7.59 -11.24
N ILE A 148 -23.70 6.30 -10.99
CA ILE A 148 -23.05 5.58 -9.89
C ILE A 148 -21.95 4.69 -10.47
N PRO A 149 -20.67 5.06 -10.28
CA PRO A 149 -19.56 4.27 -10.78
C PRO A 149 -19.34 3.01 -9.94
N LEU A 150 -18.98 1.94 -10.63
CA LEU A 150 -18.69 0.63 -10.11
C LEU A 150 -17.46 0.08 -10.81
N ASP A 151 -16.80 -0.87 -10.17
CA ASP A 151 -15.78 -1.68 -10.81
C ASP A 151 -16.34 -2.32 -12.10
N ARG A 152 -15.56 -2.28 -13.19
CA ARG A 152 -15.99 -2.68 -14.53
C ARG A 152 -16.55 -4.09 -14.60
N TYR A 153 -16.05 -5.00 -13.77
CA TYR A 153 -16.40 -6.42 -13.79
C TYR A 153 -17.34 -6.83 -12.65
N SER A 154 -17.70 -5.90 -11.75
CA SER A 154 -18.60 -6.16 -10.63
C SER A 154 -20.07 -6.34 -11.06
N GLN A 155 -20.39 -7.52 -11.61
CA GLN A 155 -21.74 -7.86 -12.03
C GLN A 155 -22.72 -7.87 -10.85
N TYR A 156 -22.30 -8.41 -9.70
CA TYR A 156 -23.12 -8.50 -8.50
C TYR A 156 -23.62 -7.13 -8.04
N ARG A 157 -22.69 -6.17 -7.83
CA ARG A 157 -23.05 -4.82 -7.38
C ARG A 157 -23.89 -4.08 -8.41
N SER A 158 -23.53 -4.22 -9.70
CA SER A 158 -24.32 -3.62 -10.78
C SER A 158 -25.76 -4.14 -10.80
N GLY A 159 -25.95 -5.45 -10.54
CA GLY A 159 -27.26 -6.09 -10.46
C GLY A 159 -28.09 -5.57 -9.30
N GLN A 160 -27.50 -5.45 -8.10
CA GLN A 160 -28.19 -4.91 -6.92
C GLN A 160 -28.63 -3.45 -7.13
N MET A 161 -27.78 -2.62 -7.73
CA MET A 161 -28.11 -1.23 -8.03
C MET A 161 -29.27 -1.12 -9.02
N ILE A 162 -29.24 -1.92 -10.09
CA ILE A 162 -30.31 -1.98 -11.10
C ILE A 162 -31.62 -2.48 -10.48
N GLU A 163 -31.56 -3.49 -9.61
CA GLU A 163 -32.74 -4.02 -8.92
C GLU A 163 -33.38 -2.96 -8.00
N ALA A 164 -32.56 -2.25 -7.22
CA ALA A 164 -33.03 -1.18 -6.36
C ALA A 164 -33.69 -0.05 -7.16
N ALA A 165 -33.06 0.39 -8.25
CA ALA A 165 -33.61 1.41 -9.14
C ALA A 165 -34.95 0.98 -9.78
N SER A 166 -35.06 -0.30 -10.18
CA SER A 166 -36.26 -0.85 -10.83
C SER A 166 -37.48 -0.91 -9.92
N LYS A 167 -37.30 -0.89 -8.60
CA LYS A 167 -38.39 -0.85 -7.61
C LYS A 167 -39.04 0.54 -7.52
N ILE A 168 -38.37 1.59 -8.01
CA ILE A 168 -38.85 2.97 -7.92
C ILE A 168 -39.68 3.30 -9.15
N THR A 169 -40.96 3.60 -8.93
CA THR A 169 -41.90 3.88 -10.02
C THR A 169 -41.50 5.15 -10.79
N GLY A 170 -41.29 5.01 -12.10
CA GLY A 170 -40.95 6.11 -13.00
C GLY A 170 -39.47 6.52 -12.98
N LEU A 171 -38.61 5.81 -12.26
CA LEU A 171 -37.16 5.99 -12.35
C LEU A 171 -36.63 5.20 -13.55
N HIS A 172 -35.85 5.87 -14.41
CA HIS A 172 -35.16 5.23 -15.52
C HIS A 172 -33.71 4.98 -15.14
N HIS A 173 -33.16 3.86 -15.63
CA HIS A 173 -31.76 3.51 -15.45
C HIS A 173 -31.17 2.90 -16.72
N MET A 174 -29.85 3.07 -16.88
CA MET A 174 -29.09 2.45 -17.96
C MET A 174 -27.66 2.21 -17.51
N ARG A 175 -27.14 1.01 -17.82
CA ARG A 175 -25.75 0.66 -17.57
C ARG A 175 -24.89 1.03 -18.77
N ALA A 176 -23.76 1.69 -18.51
CA ALA A 176 -22.72 1.96 -19.49
C ALA A 176 -21.40 1.30 -19.06
N PHE A 177 -20.58 0.93 -20.05
CA PHE A 177 -19.25 0.36 -19.84
C PHE A 177 -18.23 1.26 -20.50
N GLY A 178 -17.31 1.81 -19.72
CA GLY A 178 -16.12 2.45 -20.25
C GLY A 178 -14.87 1.58 -20.08
N PRO A 179 -13.67 2.11 -20.39
CA PRO A 179 -12.43 1.34 -20.36
C PRO A 179 -12.00 0.85 -18.98
N LYS A 180 -12.28 1.59 -17.89
CA LYS A 180 -11.86 1.18 -16.53
C LYS A 180 -13.03 0.90 -15.61
N THR A 181 -14.20 1.45 -15.86
CA THR A 181 -15.34 1.32 -14.94
C THR A 181 -16.63 1.01 -15.69
N GLN A 182 -17.64 0.61 -14.94
CA GLN A 182 -19.03 0.63 -15.40
C GLN A 182 -19.82 1.62 -14.57
N VAL A 183 -20.83 2.27 -15.17
CA VAL A 183 -21.65 3.26 -14.46
C VAL A 183 -23.12 2.91 -14.65
N ILE A 184 -23.87 2.96 -13.55
CA ILE A 184 -25.33 2.89 -13.59
C ILE A 184 -25.86 4.33 -13.58
N PHE A 185 -26.32 4.79 -14.74
CA PHE A 185 -26.97 6.08 -14.87
C PHE A 185 -28.44 5.97 -14.48
N MET A 186 -28.93 6.92 -13.68
CA MET A 186 -30.29 6.95 -13.17
C MET A 186 -30.88 8.36 -13.25
N GLY A 187 -32.18 8.47 -13.56
CA GLY A 187 -32.86 9.75 -13.62
C GLY A 187 -34.33 9.62 -14.01
N TRP A 188 -35.07 10.73 -13.89
CA TRP A 188 -36.51 10.76 -14.18
C TRP A 188 -36.83 10.93 -15.67
N ASP A 189 -35.87 11.38 -16.47
CA ASP A 189 -36.02 11.52 -17.92
C ASP A 189 -35.23 10.44 -18.66
N ARG A 190 -35.95 9.57 -19.37
CA ARG A 190 -35.36 8.44 -20.08
C ARG A 190 -34.34 8.87 -21.13
N ALA A 191 -34.65 9.91 -21.91
CA ALA A 191 -33.78 10.36 -22.99
C ALA A 191 -32.44 10.90 -22.46
N SER A 192 -32.48 11.61 -21.33
CA SER A 192 -31.28 12.10 -20.66
C SER A 192 -30.41 10.96 -20.11
N VAL A 193 -31.04 9.94 -19.51
CA VAL A 193 -30.32 8.74 -19.01
C VAL A 193 -29.64 7.99 -20.16
N GLU A 194 -30.38 7.74 -21.25
CA GLU A 194 -29.83 7.06 -22.43
C GLU A 194 -28.69 7.85 -23.07
N LYS A 195 -28.83 9.18 -23.16
CA LYS A 195 -27.78 10.05 -23.67
C LYS A 195 -26.51 9.97 -22.82
N ALA A 196 -26.62 10.10 -21.49
CA ALA A 196 -25.48 10.02 -20.58
C ALA A 196 -24.76 8.67 -20.68
N ALA A 197 -25.53 7.57 -20.67
CA ALA A 197 -24.97 6.22 -20.78
C ALA A 197 -24.24 5.98 -22.11
N ASN A 198 -24.77 6.49 -23.23
CA ASN A 198 -24.13 6.32 -24.54
C ASN A 198 -22.89 7.20 -24.73
N GLN A 199 -22.81 8.35 -24.05
CA GLN A 199 -21.65 9.25 -24.13
C GLN A 199 -20.50 8.79 -23.23
N TYR A 200 -20.82 8.10 -22.13
CA TYR A 200 -19.86 7.70 -21.11
C TYR A 200 -18.60 6.97 -21.61
N PRO A 201 -18.67 5.97 -22.50
CA PRO A 201 -17.46 5.22 -22.89
C PRO A 201 -16.42 6.11 -23.57
N ALA A 202 -16.87 7.05 -24.41
CA ALA A 202 -15.99 8.00 -25.09
C ALA A 202 -15.47 9.08 -24.14
N GLU A 203 -16.28 9.52 -23.19
CA GLU A 203 -15.87 10.49 -22.16
C GLU A 203 -14.83 9.91 -21.20
N GLU A 204 -15.02 8.67 -20.72
CA GLU A 204 -14.04 7.99 -19.87
C GLU A 204 -12.75 7.73 -20.64
N ALA A 205 -12.82 7.24 -21.88
CA ALA A 205 -11.63 7.02 -22.71
C ALA A 205 -10.83 8.31 -22.94
N ARG A 206 -11.51 9.43 -23.25
CA ARG A 206 -10.85 10.73 -23.40
C ARG A 206 -10.26 11.22 -22.09
N ARG A 207 -10.95 11.03 -20.96
CA ARG A 207 -10.42 11.41 -19.64
C ARG A 207 -9.14 10.63 -19.31
N LEU A 208 -9.15 9.31 -19.51
CA LEU A 208 -7.99 8.46 -19.27
C LEU A 208 -6.81 8.83 -20.19
N GLN A 209 -7.07 9.10 -21.47
CA GLN A 209 -6.03 9.56 -22.39
C GLN A 209 -5.44 10.91 -21.95
N ASN A 210 -6.30 11.85 -21.56
CA ASN A 210 -5.82 13.15 -21.08
C ASN A 210 -4.98 13.01 -19.81
N GLU A 211 -5.38 12.15 -18.86
CA GLU A 211 -4.60 11.86 -17.65
C GLU A 211 -3.23 11.24 -17.99
N GLU A 212 -3.18 10.33 -18.96
CA GLU A 212 -1.92 9.73 -19.45
C GLU A 212 -1.04 10.75 -20.17
N ASP A 213 -1.62 11.58 -21.04
CA ASP A 213 -0.91 12.64 -21.76
C ASP A 213 -0.38 13.70 -20.78
N GLU A 214 -1.16 14.10 -19.77
CA GLU A 214 -0.73 15.01 -18.70
C GLU A 214 0.45 14.43 -17.92
N ARG A 215 0.36 13.16 -17.50
CA ARG A 215 1.45 12.43 -16.83
C ARG A 215 2.73 12.46 -17.68
N GLU A 216 2.63 12.09 -18.95
CA GLU A 216 3.81 12.03 -19.82
C GLU A 216 4.39 13.43 -20.10
N ASN A 217 3.55 14.45 -20.26
CA ASN A 217 4.01 15.83 -20.40
C ASN A 217 4.77 16.32 -19.16
N GLU A 218 4.32 15.99 -17.95
CA GLU A 218 5.03 16.31 -16.71
C GLU A 218 6.38 15.58 -16.63
N ARG A 219 6.42 14.30 -16.99
CA ARG A 219 7.63 13.47 -17.03
C ARG A 219 8.65 13.98 -18.05
N GLU A 220 8.20 14.32 -19.26
CA GLU A 220 9.04 14.97 -20.27
C GLU A 220 9.58 16.31 -19.78
N LYS A 221 8.75 17.11 -19.10
CA LYS A 221 9.15 18.40 -18.56
C LYS A 221 10.24 18.23 -17.51
N MET A 222 10.11 17.30 -16.57
CA MET A 222 11.15 17.00 -15.57
C MET A 222 12.48 16.63 -16.23
N HIS A 223 12.46 15.75 -17.23
CA HIS A 223 13.67 15.36 -17.96
C HIS A 223 14.29 16.54 -18.73
N ARG A 224 13.45 17.38 -19.35
CA ARG A 224 13.88 18.56 -20.12
C ARG A 224 14.48 19.63 -19.21
N ASP A 225 13.87 19.88 -18.07
CA ASP A 225 14.35 20.81 -17.05
C ASP A 225 15.72 20.34 -16.52
N TYR A 226 15.87 19.04 -16.28
CA TYR A 226 17.16 18.44 -15.95
C TYR A 226 18.21 18.69 -17.05
N LEU A 227 17.93 18.35 -18.32
CA LEU A 227 18.87 18.58 -19.43
C LEU A 227 19.26 20.06 -19.57
N ASN A 228 18.32 20.98 -19.37
CA ASN A 228 18.58 22.42 -19.42
C ASN A 228 19.49 22.87 -18.28
N SER A 229 19.23 22.44 -17.04
CA SER A 229 20.06 22.78 -15.87
C SER A 229 21.50 22.27 -16.04
N ARG A 230 21.65 21.11 -16.67
CA ARG A 230 22.93 20.43 -16.85
C ARG A 230 23.80 21.04 -17.93
N SER A 231 23.21 21.65 -18.96
CA SER A 231 23.97 22.37 -20.01
C SER A 231 24.88 23.47 -19.46
N GLN A 232 24.68 23.88 -18.20
CA GLN A 232 25.42 24.92 -17.50
C GLN A 232 26.53 24.38 -16.59
N GLN A 233 26.64 23.06 -16.40
CA GLN A 233 27.59 22.43 -15.48
C GLN A 233 28.74 21.73 -16.21
N THR A 234 29.94 21.77 -15.63
CA THR A 234 31.18 21.19 -16.18
C THR A 234 31.66 19.95 -15.42
N GLU A 235 30.82 19.36 -14.57
CA GLU A 235 31.21 18.22 -13.72
C GLU A 235 31.33 16.90 -14.51
N ASP A 236 32.10 15.97 -13.93
CA ASP A 236 32.31 14.64 -14.49
C ASP A 236 30.98 13.87 -14.56
N VAL A 237 30.59 13.55 -15.78
CA VAL A 237 29.32 12.91 -16.09
C VAL A 237 29.31 11.47 -15.54
N THR A 238 28.31 11.16 -14.72
CA THR A 238 28.16 9.87 -14.03
C THR A 238 26.73 9.31 -14.20
N PRO A 239 26.54 7.97 -14.17
CA PRO A 239 25.20 7.36 -14.18
C PRO A 239 24.40 7.60 -12.89
N VAL A 240 25.02 8.12 -11.83
CA VAL A 240 24.38 8.35 -10.52
C VAL A 240 23.28 9.40 -10.60
N GLY A 241 22.13 9.13 -10.00
CA GLY A 241 20.98 10.04 -9.96
C GLY A 241 19.64 9.32 -10.07
N THR A 242 18.57 10.10 -10.12
CA THR A 242 17.18 9.60 -10.20
C THR A 242 16.71 9.53 -11.64
N TYR A 243 16.04 8.44 -11.99
CA TYR A 243 15.47 8.19 -13.30
C TYR A 243 13.99 7.85 -13.19
N ILE A 244 13.20 8.39 -14.12
CA ILE A 244 11.87 7.88 -14.42
C ILE A 244 11.99 6.74 -15.42
N VAL A 245 11.17 5.70 -15.26
CA VAL A 245 11.25 4.47 -16.06
C VAL A 245 9.94 4.24 -16.82
N ASP A 246 10.08 3.78 -18.06
CA ASP A 246 9.00 3.33 -18.95
C ASP A 246 9.19 1.83 -19.20
N CYS A 247 8.15 1.02 -18.95
CA CYS A 247 8.21 -0.43 -19.18
C CYS A 247 6.85 -0.95 -19.67
N GLU A 248 6.72 -1.11 -20.98
CA GLU A 248 5.45 -1.48 -21.62
C GLU A 248 4.89 -2.82 -21.10
N THR A 249 5.76 -3.79 -20.82
CA THR A 249 5.34 -5.09 -20.28
C THR A 249 4.64 -4.95 -18.93
N ILE A 250 5.21 -4.14 -18.03
CA ILE A 250 4.66 -3.89 -16.70
C ILE A 250 3.43 -2.99 -16.78
N GLU A 251 3.50 -1.90 -17.55
CA GLU A 251 2.38 -0.97 -17.74
C GLU A 251 1.15 -1.65 -18.32
N ARG A 252 1.32 -2.62 -19.23
CA ARG A 252 0.21 -3.40 -19.78
C ARG A 252 -0.30 -4.49 -18.82
N GLY A 253 0.61 -5.15 -18.10
CA GLY A 253 0.25 -6.24 -17.18
C GLY A 253 -0.43 -5.75 -15.90
N TRP A 254 0.04 -4.62 -15.37
CA TRP A 254 -0.37 -4.05 -14.09
C TRP A 254 -0.58 -2.53 -14.19
N PRO A 255 -1.55 -2.06 -14.99
CA PRO A 255 -1.73 -0.63 -15.28
C PRO A 255 -2.04 0.21 -14.04
N ASP A 256 -2.59 -0.38 -12.98
CA ASP A 256 -2.92 0.32 -11.74
C ASP A 256 -1.73 0.42 -10.76
N MET A 257 -0.63 -0.31 -11.02
CA MET A 257 0.61 -0.25 -10.23
C MET A 257 1.76 0.40 -10.99
N ALA A 258 1.64 0.60 -12.30
CA ALA A 258 2.72 1.10 -13.15
C ALA A 258 2.77 2.64 -13.29
N GLY A 259 2.19 3.37 -12.34
CA GLY A 259 2.01 4.83 -12.44
C GLY A 259 3.32 5.62 -12.41
N ASP A 260 4.24 5.26 -11.52
CA ASP A 260 5.44 6.06 -11.20
C ASP A 260 6.69 5.17 -11.11
N LEU A 261 7.00 4.45 -12.20
CA LEU A 261 8.18 3.60 -12.21
C LEU A 261 9.47 4.43 -12.10
N SER A 262 10.36 4.04 -11.20
CA SER A 262 11.56 4.81 -10.87
C SER A 262 12.78 3.94 -10.63
N LEU A 263 13.94 4.56 -10.80
CA LEU A 263 15.25 3.97 -10.54
C LEU A 263 16.20 5.03 -10.00
N ASP A 264 16.78 4.79 -8.83
CA ASP A 264 17.74 5.67 -8.17
C ASP A 264 19.12 5.02 -8.16
N ILE A 265 20.05 5.52 -8.97
CA ILE A 265 21.41 4.98 -9.08
C ILE A 265 22.35 5.71 -8.11
N HIS A 266 23.01 4.95 -7.25
CA HIS A 266 23.93 5.38 -6.21
C HIS A 266 25.37 4.97 -6.53
N ARG A 267 26.34 5.74 -6.01
CA ARG A 267 27.74 5.31 -5.94
C ARG A 267 27.89 4.33 -4.80
N THR A 268 28.67 3.28 -5.01
CA THR A 268 29.18 2.44 -3.92
C THR A 268 30.61 2.84 -3.57
N ASP A 269 31.16 2.24 -2.51
CA ASP A 269 32.55 2.42 -2.11
C ASP A 269 33.54 1.79 -3.13
N THR A 270 33.04 0.90 -3.99
CA THR A 270 33.84 0.22 -5.02
C THR A 270 33.80 1.01 -6.34
N PRO A 271 34.94 1.57 -6.80
CA PRO A 271 34.94 2.38 -8.03
C PRO A 271 34.45 1.62 -9.26
N GLY A 272 33.45 2.18 -9.94
CA GLY A 272 32.88 1.59 -11.16
C GLY A 272 31.76 0.56 -10.92
N VAL A 273 31.42 0.30 -9.66
CA VAL A 273 30.21 -0.40 -9.25
C VAL A 273 29.19 0.63 -8.76
N PHE A 274 27.94 0.42 -9.13
CA PHE A 274 26.81 1.25 -8.72
C PHE A 274 25.72 0.34 -8.15
N GLN A 275 25.00 0.83 -7.16
CA GLN A 275 23.80 0.20 -6.65
C GLN A 275 22.62 1.03 -7.10
N ALA A 276 21.54 0.42 -7.55
CA ALA A 276 20.35 1.12 -7.94
C ALA A 276 19.12 0.55 -7.25
N ASP A 277 18.36 1.41 -6.60
CA ASP A 277 17.07 1.03 -6.02
C ASP A 277 16.02 1.24 -7.10
N PHE A 278 15.17 0.24 -7.31
CA PHE A 278 14.11 0.34 -8.31
C PHE A 278 12.75 0.09 -7.69
N ASP A 279 11.78 0.85 -8.16
CA ASP A 279 10.36 0.64 -7.91
C ASP A 279 9.66 0.59 -9.27
N PHE A 280 9.35 -0.63 -9.71
CA PHE A 280 8.64 -0.90 -10.95
C PHE A 280 7.16 -1.23 -10.66
N GLY A 281 6.63 -0.79 -9.51
CA GLY A 281 5.24 -0.94 -9.11
C GLY A 281 4.90 -2.34 -8.60
N VAL A 282 4.93 -3.33 -9.48
CA VAL A 282 4.71 -4.75 -9.12
C VAL A 282 5.95 -5.38 -8.49
N LEU A 283 7.13 -4.84 -8.78
CA LEU A 283 8.41 -5.28 -8.23
C LEU A 283 9.17 -4.09 -7.64
N GLN A 284 9.75 -4.30 -6.46
CA GLN A 284 10.68 -3.36 -5.85
C GLN A 284 11.96 -4.11 -5.48
N GLY A 285 13.14 -3.51 -5.70
CA GLY A 285 14.38 -4.21 -5.45
C GLY A 285 15.63 -3.37 -5.57
N VAL A 286 16.76 -4.08 -5.61
CA VAL A 286 18.09 -3.52 -5.76
C VAL A 286 18.75 -4.14 -7.00
N MET A 287 19.43 -3.30 -7.80
CA MET A 287 20.27 -3.71 -8.92
C MET A 287 21.73 -3.31 -8.66
N ILE A 288 22.67 -4.24 -8.79
CA ILE A 288 24.09 -3.90 -8.88
C ILE A 288 24.47 -3.74 -10.34
N ILE A 289 25.07 -2.61 -10.70
CA ILE A 289 25.38 -2.22 -12.07
C ILE A 289 26.90 -2.03 -12.20
N CYS A 290 27.53 -2.69 -13.18
CA CYS A 290 28.96 -2.55 -13.43
C CYS A 290 29.30 -2.76 -14.92
N SER A 291 30.37 -2.13 -15.41
CA SER A 291 30.85 -2.35 -16.79
C SER A 291 31.66 -3.63 -16.95
N GLU A 292 32.21 -4.19 -15.87
CA GLU A 292 33.06 -5.38 -15.88
C GLU A 292 32.36 -6.55 -15.20
N LYS A 293 32.27 -7.69 -15.89
CA LYS A 293 31.55 -8.88 -15.39
C LYS A 293 32.20 -9.46 -14.12
N SER A 294 33.52 -9.59 -14.10
CA SER A 294 34.27 -10.13 -12.95
C SER A 294 34.02 -9.30 -11.70
N ALA A 295 34.10 -7.97 -11.81
CA ALA A 295 33.85 -7.07 -10.69
C ALA A 295 32.41 -7.12 -10.20
N LEU A 296 31.43 -7.26 -11.11
CA LEU A 296 30.02 -7.45 -10.76
C LEU A 296 29.79 -8.74 -9.97
N ASP A 297 30.32 -9.86 -10.47
CA ASP A 297 30.19 -11.17 -9.85
C ASP A 297 30.86 -11.20 -8.46
N GLU A 298 32.06 -10.61 -8.34
CA GLU A 298 32.79 -10.51 -7.08
C GLU A 298 32.07 -9.65 -6.04
N TYR A 299 31.54 -8.48 -6.46
CA TYR A 299 30.80 -7.59 -5.56
C TYR A 299 29.53 -8.25 -5.01
N CYS A 300 28.72 -8.89 -5.87
CA CYS A 300 27.48 -9.55 -5.44
C CYS A 300 27.77 -10.74 -4.51
N ALA A 301 28.84 -11.50 -4.80
CA ALA A 301 29.27 -12.60 -3.95
C ALA A 301 29.77 -12.13 -2.58
N GLN A 302 30.48 -11.00 -2.51
CA GLN A 302 30.93 -10.41 -1.24
C GLN A 302 29.75 -9.88 -0.43
N ALA A 303 28.86 -9.10 -1.05
CA ALA A 303 27.65 -8.57 -0.40
C ALA A 303 26.76 -9.69 0.17
N SER A 304 26.72 -10.84 -0.49
CA SER A 304 25.95 -12.01 0.00
C SER A 304 26.65 -12.76 1.14
N ARG A 305 27.98 -12.65 1.29
CA ARG A 305 28.72 -13.28 2.41
C ARG A 305 28.68 -12.45 3.68
N ASP A 306 28.69 -11.13 3.54
CA ASP A 306 28.68 -10.22 4.69
C ASP A 306 27.38 -10.41 5.51
N ASP A 307 26.24 -10.70 4.85
CA ASP A 307 24.95 -11.07 5.48
C ASP A 307 25.02 -12.33 6.37
N GLU A 308 25.77 -13.35 5.94
CA GLU A 308 25.91 -14.62 6.68
C GLU A 308 26.87 -14.50 7.88
N SER A 309 27.81 -13.56 7.83
CA SER A 309 28.87 -13.43 8.84
C SER A 309 28.42 -12.71 10.13
N ASP A 310 27.42 -11.83 10.04
CA ASP A 310 26.97 -10.98 11.16
C ASP A 310 26.17 -11.73 12.24
N TRP A 311 25.87 -13.02 12.05
CA TRP A 311 25.09 -13.82 12.99
C TRP A 311 25.83 -14.99 13.62
N ASN A 312 26.95 -15.42 13.05
CA ASN A 312 27.74 -16.49 13.64
C ASN A 312 28.48 -16.06 14.91
N ASP A 313 28.51 -14.76 15.22
CA ASP A 313 29.13 -14.18 16.41
C ASP A 313 28.15 -13.99 17.59
N SER A 314 26.87 -14.38 17.44
CA SER A 314 25.82 -14.17 18.46
C SER A 314 25.17 -15.48 18.95
N MET A 315 25.82 -16.64 18.78
CA MET A 315 25.26 -17.92 19.23
C MET A 315 26.25 -18.86 19.93
N ASP A 316 27.29 -18.32 20.59
CA ASP A 316 28.31 -19.13 21.28
C ASP A 316 28.54 -18.71 22.76
N GLU A 317 27.47 -18.32 23.46
CA GLU A 317 27.58 -18.05 24.90
C GLU A 317 26.32 -18.43 25.68
N GLU A 318 25.88 -19.70 25.66
CA GLU A 318 25.22 -20.32 26.82
C GLU A 318 25.42 -21.85 26.82
N GLY A 319 26.14 -22.36 27.83
CA GLY A 319 25.95 -23.73 28.32
C GLY A 319 27.18 -24.66 28.32
N SER A 320 28.25 -24.30 29.04
CA SER A 320 29.29 -25.27 29.45
C SER A 320 29.40 -25.36 30.96
N GLU A 321 28.59 -26.22 31.58
CA GLU A 321 28.89 -26.83 32.88
C GLU A 321 28.46 -28.30 32.80
N GLU A 322 29.41 -29.22 32.76
CA GLU A 322 29.51 -30.29 33.77
C GLU A 322 30.82 -31.07 33.57
N GLU A 323 31.60 -31.07 34.65
CA GLU A 323 32.81 -31.84 34.87
C GLU A 323 32.48 -33.34 34.94
N THR A 324 33.26 -34.17 34.26
CA THR A 324 33.72 -35.41 34.89
C THR A 324 35.17 -35.68 34.52
N ASP A 325 35.94 -35.75 35.60
CA ASP A 325 37.31 -36.21 35.79
C ASP A 325 37.51 -37.63 35.26
N ASP A 326 38.61 -37.89 34.55
CA ASP A 326 39.32 -39.17 34.65
C ASP A 326 40.73 -39.06 34.07
N GLU A 327 41.66 -39.63 34.83
CA GLU A 327 43.09 -39.39 34.81
C GLU A 327 43.87 -40.00 33.63
N ASP A 328 45.07 -39.44 33.47
CA ASP A 328 46.33 -40.15 33.23
C ASP A 328 46.85 -40.30 31.77
N SER A 329 47.87 -39.48 31.45
CA SER A 329 49.17 -39.88 30.87
C SER A 329 49.84 -38.73 30.10
N VAL A 330 50.89 -38.14 30.69
CA VAL A 330 51.89 -37.25 30.06
C VAL A 330 52.95 -38.10 29.31
N PRO A 331 54.00 -37.56 28.64
CA PRO A 331 54.19 -36.35 27.81
C PRO A 331 54.88 -36.65 26.44
N ALA A 332 54.88 -35.70 25.51
CA ALA A 332 56.08 -35.49 24.67
C ALA A 332 56.19 -34.04 24.17
N LYS A 333 57.32 -33.42 24.54
CA LYS A 333 57.82 -32.10 24.14
C LYS A 333 58.45 -32.15 22.76
N GLU A 334 58.29 -31.10 21.97
CA GLU A 334 59.36 -30.51 21.13
C GLU A 334 58.94 -29.07 20.75
N ASN A 335 59.49 -28.02 21.39
CA ASN A 335 60.69 -27.26 20.97
C ASN A 335 60.74 -27.04 19.44
N VAL A 336 60.80 -25.83 18.86
CA VAL A 336 61.94 -24.88 18.94
C VAL A 336 61.56 -23.51 18.32
N LYS A 337 61.86 -22.46 19.10
CA LYS A 337 62.40 -21.11 18.81
C LYS A 337 62.56 -20.58 17.36
N LEU A 338 62.03 -19.35 17.19
CA LEU A 338 62.68 -18.10 16.78
C LEU A 338 64.02 -18.16 16.01
N GLY A 339 64.07 -17.47 14.85
CA GLY A 339 65.31 -16.82 14.39
C GLY A 339 65.36 -16.30 12.95
N ALA A 340 65.50 -14.96 12.85
CA ALA A 340 66.39 -14.22 11.95
C ALA A 340 65.89 -13.65 10.59
N LYS A 341 65.85 -12.30 10.61
CA LYS A 341 66.02 -11.28 9.56
C LYS A 341 66.67 -11.73 8.22
N ARG A 342 66.07 -11.30 7.10
CA ARG A 342 66.79 -10.84 5.90
C ARG A 342 65.98 -9.78 5.13
N ASN A 343 66.70 -8.73 4.71
CA ASN A 343 66.24 -7.51 4.03
C ASN A 343 65.78 -7.73 2.56
N PRO A 344 65.07 -6.75 1.95
CA PRO A 344 64.19 -6.96 0.80
C PRO A 344 64.88 -6.75 -0.57
N PRO A 345 64.33 -7.29 -1.67
CA PRO A 345 64.69 -6.83 -3.01
C PRO A 345 63.71 -5.78 -3.56
N ALA A 346 64.29 -4.60 -3.79
CA ALA A 346 63.99 -3.54 -4.75
C ALA A 346 62.66 -3.58 -5.55
N SER A 347 61.90 -2.51 -5.36
CA SER A 347 60.80 -2.02 -6.18
C SER A 347 61.19 -1.85 -7.66
N LYS A 348 60.45 -2.48 -8.57
CA LYS A 348 60.41 -2.12 -9.99
C LYS A 348 59.38 -0.99 -10.19
N PRO A 349 59.70 0.07 -10.96
CA PRO A 349 58.77 1.18 -11.20
C PRO A 349 57.60 0.71 -12.08
N MET A 350 56.38 0.77 -11.55
CA MET A 350 55.16 0.59 -12.32
C MET A 350 55.07 1.69 -13.39
N THR A 351 55.08 1.25 -14.63
CA THR A 351 54.79 2.04 -15.82
C THR A 351 53.38 2.63 -15.71
N ARG A 352 53.28 3.97 -15.82
CA ARG A 352 52.01 4.70 -15.90
C ARG A 352 51.09 4.08 -16.97
N PRO A 353 49.78 3.84 -16.68
CA PRO A 353 48.85 3.41 -17.71
C PRO A 353 48.71 4.49 -18.78
N LYS A 354 48.86 4.09 -20.04
CA LYS A 354 48.63 4.93 -21.22
C LYS A 354 47.19 5.42 -21.23
N LYS A 355 47.01 6.74 -21.35
CA LYS A 355 45.73 7.38 -21.71
C LYS A 355 45.23 6.77 -23.03
N TYR A 356 44.17 5.97 -22.96
CA TYR A 356 43.41 5.58 -24.15
C TYR A 356 42.68 6.81 -24.70
N LYS A 357 42.94 7.12 -25.96
CA LYS A 357 42.26 8.15 -26.74
C LYS A 357 40.82 7.67 -26.94
N ALA A 358 39.85 8.34 -26.31
CA ALA A 358 38.44 8.01 -26.45
C ALA A 358 37.96 8.33 -27.87
N GLU A 359 37.54 7.32 -28.62
CA GLU A 359 36.75 7.50 -29.83
C GLU A 359 35.37 8.11 -29.45
N GLN A 360 34.90 9.05 -30.27
CA GLN A 360 33.63 9.74 -30.07
C GLN A 360 32.46 8.82 -30.45
N GLY A 361 31.42 8.75 -29.60
CA GLY A 361 30.10 8.26 -29.99
C GLY A 361 29.69 6.81 -29.64
N GLN A 362 30.51 5.99 -28.97
CA GLN A 362 30.06 4.63 -28.61
C GLN A 362 29.13 4.63 -27.37
N PRO A 363 27.96 3.96 -27.44
CA PRO A 363 27.10 3.73 -26.29
C PRO A 363 27.85 2.94 -25.22
N ARG A 364 27.66 3.29 -23.94
CA ARG A 364 28.28 2.57 -22.81
C ARG A 364 27.34 1.48 -22.34
N LYS A 365 27.79 0.24 -22.48
CA LYS A 365 27.09 -0.95 -21.99
C LYS A 365 27.54 -1.26 -20.55
N TYR A 366 26.56 -1.51 -19.70
CA TYR A 366 26.71 -2.01 -18.35
C TYR A 366 26.00 -3.35 -18.22
N LEU A 367 26.52 -4.20 -17.35
CA LEU A 367 25.88 -5.42 -16.88
C LEU A 367 25.19 -5.10 -15.56
N LEU A 368 24.08 -5.77 -15.29
CA LEU A 368 23.41 -5.69 -14.00
C LEU A 368 23.07 -7.08 -13.47
N LYS A 369 23.02 -7.16 -12.14
CA LYS A 369 22.35 -8.22 -11.40
C LYS A 369 21.31 -7.59 -10.49
N LEU A 370 20.18 -8.26 -10.29
CA LEU A 370 19.10 -7.75 -9.45
C LEU A 370 18.56 -8.83 -8.52
N LYS A 371 18.04 -8.35 -7.39
CA LYS A 371 17.17 -9.09 -6.46
C LYS A 371 15.98 -8.19 -6.12
N CYS A 372 14.82 -8.79 -5.84
CA CYS A 372 13.61 -8.00 -5.67
C CYS A 372 12.55 -8.69 -4.83
N ARG A 373 11.50 -7.94 -4.54
CA ARG A 373 10.27 -8.37 -3.90
C ARG A 373 9.08 -8.05 -4.80
N GLU A 374 8.17 -9.00 -4.91
CA GLU A 374 6.86 -8.83 -5.54
C GLU A 374 5.90 -8.15 -4.55
N MET A 375 5.15 -7.14 -5.03
CA MET A 375 4.39 -6.22 -4.18
C MET A 375 2.93 -6.62 -3.92
N GLY A 376 2.43 -7.67 -4.58
CA GLY A 376 1.09 -8.22 -4.37
C GLY A 376 1.00 -9.13 -3.15
N GLU A 377 1.80 -10.19 -3.10
CA GLU A 377 1.91 -11.12 -1.98
C GLU A 377 3.10 -10.80 -1.06
N GLY A 378 4.04 -9.96 -1.49
CA GLY A 378 5.23 -9.63 -0.70
C GLY A 378 6.33 -10.67 -0.80
N MET A 379 6.38 -11.49 -1.85
CA MET A 379 7.36 -12.57 -1.98
C MET A 379 8.74 -12.00 -2.36
N ILE A 380 9.78 -12.37 -1.60
CA ILE A 380 11.17 -12.04 -1.94
C ILE A 380 11.71 -13.05 -2.94
N HIS A 381 12.28 -12.57 -4.04
CA HIS A 381 13.06 -13.32 -5.01
C HIS A 381 14.54 -13.07 -4.75
N PHE A 382 15.14 -13.99 -3.99
CA PHE A 382 16.53 -13.88 -3.57
C PHE A 382 17.53 -14.39 -4.61
N GLU A 383 17.07 -15.13 -5.62
CA GLU A 383 17.91 -15.59 -6.74
C GLU A 383 18.29 -14.42 -7.65
N GLU A 384 19.57 -14.35 -8.00
CA GLU A 384 20.10 -13.27 -8.83
C GLU A 384 19.59 -13.36 -10.27
N SER A 385 18.90 -12.31 -10.73
CA SER A 385 18.52 -12.18 -12.14
C SER A 385 19.49 -11.26 -12.88
N ASN A 386 19.79 -11.57 -14.15
CA ASN A 386 20.79 -10.84 -14.93
C ASN A 386 20.15 -9.83 -15.88
N GLY A 387 20.92 -8.82 -16.28
CA GLY A 387 20.49 -7.89 -17.31
C GLY A 387 21.63 -7.04 -17.86
N THR A 388 21.25 -6.09 -18.72
CA THR A 388 22.16 -5.11 -19.30
C THR A 388 21.51 -3.75 -19.44
N ILE A 389 22.31 -2.68 -19.29
CA ILE A 389 21.92 -1.29 -19.52
C ILE A 389 22.79 -0.72 -20.63
N ASN A 390 22.17 -0.07 -21.62
CA ASN A 390 22.85 0.59 -22.72
C ASN A 390 22.50 2.08 -22.74
N PHE A 391 23.44 2.91 -22.30
CA PHE A 391 23.27 4.37 -22.34
C PHE A 391 23.33 4.88 -23.77
N LYS A 392 22.37 5.74 -24.14
CA LYS A 392 22.25 6.29 -25.51
C LYS A 392 23.40 7.23 -25.85
N ASP A 393 23.95 7.91 -24.85
CA ASP A 393 25.04 8.86 -25.01
C ASP A 393 26.05 8.81 -23.85
N LYS A 394 27.12 9.59 -23.97
CA LYS A 394 28.12 9.74 -22.90
C LYS A 394 27.62 10.60 -21.75
N ASN A 395 26.42 11.18 -21.85
CA ASN A 395 25.87 12.05 -20.84
C ASN A 395 25.12 11.25 -19.76
N PHE A 396 24.88 9.95 -19.96
CA PHE A 396 24.06 9.14 -19.04
C PHE A 396 22.67 9.73 -18.78
N ALA A 397 22.14 10.51 -19.73
CA ALA A 397 20.85 11.18 -19.54
C ALA A 397 19.66 10.23 -19.79
N SER A 398 19.89 9.19 -20.60
CA SER A 398 18.90 8.14 -20.83
C SER A 398 19.55 6.84 -21.27
N PHE A 399 18.86 5.73 -21.03
CA PHE A 399 19.33 4.40 -21.41
C PHE A 399 18.18 3.45 -21.67
N GLU A 400 18.49 2.37 -22.39
CA GLU A 400 17.61 1.20 -22.54
C GLU A 400 18.20 0.05 -21.73
N GLY A 401 17.39 -0.54 -20.87
CA GLY A 401 17.71 -1.70 -20.06
C GLY A 401 16.96 -2.94 -20.56
N VAL A 402 17.59 -4.10 -20.41
CA VAL A 402 16.96 -5.41 -20.63
C VAL A 402 17.35 -6.31 -19.48
N ALA A 403 16.39 -6.87 -18.77
CA ALA A 403 16.65 -7.75 -17.64
C ALA A 403 15.57 -8.84 -17.53
N ASP A 404 15.91 -9.89 -16.80
CA ASP A 404 14.95 -10.91 -16.39
C ASP A 404 14.30 -10.45 -15.07
N PHE A 405 12.97 -10.41 -15.04
CA PHE A 405 12.21 -10.03 -13.86
C PHE A 405 11.33 -11.20 -13.41
N PRO A 406 11.50 -11.70 -12.17
CA PRO A 406 10.61 -12.71 -11.61
C PRO A 406 9.14 -12.31 -11.74
N ASP A 407 8.27 -13.27 -12.06
CA ASP A 407 6.81 -13.13 -12.27
C ASP A 407 6.35 -12.18 -13.39
N VAL A 408 7.26 -11.43 -14.01
CA VAL A 408 6.98 -10.55 -15.17
C VAL A 408 7.42 -11.22 -16.47
N GLY A 409 8.64 -11.76 -16.53
CA GLY A 409 9.16 -12.48 -17.69
C GLY A 409 10.66 -12.31 -17.93
N GLU A 410 11.16 -13.04 -18.92
CA GLU A 410 12.55 -12.99 -19.38
C GLU A 410 12.75 -11.90 -20.45
N GLY A 411 13.93 -11.27 -20.46
CA GLY A 411 14.34 -10.32 -21.49
C GLY A 411 13.42 -9.09 -21.61
N VAL A 412 12.89 -8.60 -20.49
CA VAL A 412 11.97 -7.46 -20.44
C VAL A 412 12.76 -6.17 -20.69
N SER A 413 12.34 -5.40 -21.69
CA SER A 413 12.92 -4.09 -21.99
C SER A 413 12.26 -2.99 -21.15
N PHE A 414 13.08 -2.03 -20.74
CA PHE A 414 12.66 -0.81 -20.07
C PHE A 414 13.52 0.38 -20.51
N PHE A 415 12.94 1.57 -20.53
CA PHE A 415 13.61 2.81 -20.89
C PHE A 415 13.65 3.75 -19.71
N ALA A 416 14.80 4.39 -19.47
CA ALA A 416 14.97 5.27 -18.33
C ALA A 416 15.46 6.66 -18.76
N ARG A 417 14.90 7.71 -18.14
CA ARG A 417 15.27 9.11 -18.36
C ARG A 417 15.66 9.75 -17.04
N LYS A 418 16.84 10.37 -17.01
CA LYS A 418 17.37 11.01 -15.80
C LYS A 418 16.66 12.32 -15.52
N ILE A 419 16.27 12.56 -14.27
CA ILE A 419 15.60 13.79 -13.82
C ILE A 419 16.37 14.53 -12.72
N SER A 420 17.37 13.90 -12.12
CA SER A 420 18.23 14.49 -11.10
C SER A 420 19.61 13.83 -11.09
N ASP A 421 20.68 14.57 -10.80
CA ASP A 421 22.01 14.01 -10.49
C ASP A 421 22.12 13.55 -9.01
N LEU A 422 21.18 13.95 -8.16
CA LEU A 422 21.09 13.54 -6.76
C LEU A 422 20.04 12.43 -6.64
N PRO A 423 20.44 11.18 -6.36
CA PRO A 423 19.49 10.10 -6.14
C PRO A 423 18.74 10.30 -4.81
N CYS A 424 17.52 9.77 -4.71
CA CYS A 424 16.81 9.66 -3.44
C CYS A 424 17.62 8.79 -2.48
N PRO A 425 17.63 9.04 -1.15
CA PRO A 425 18.37 8.21 -0.21
C PRO A 425 18.00 6.73 -0.36
N SER A 426 19.01 5.88 -0.49
CA SER A 426 18.80 4.44 -0.58
C SER A 426 18.14 3.91 0.69
N GLY A 427 17.03 3.20 0.50
CA GLY A 427 16.26 2.59 1.57
C GLY A 427 16.42 1.09 1.69
N ASN A 428 17.09 0.46 0.72
CA ASN A 428 17.22 -0.99 0.59
C ASN A 428 18.67 -1.38 0.32
N ASP A 429 19.11 -2.50 0.89
CA ASP A 429 20.40 -3.13 0.61
C ASP A 429 20.21 -4.46 -0.15
N TRP A 430 21.27 -4.95 -0.77
CA TRP A 430 21.31 -6.25 -1.41
C TRP A 430 20.96 -7.41 -0.47
N SER A 431 21.32 -7.28 0.81
CA SER A 431 21.02 -8.27 1.86
C SER A 431 19.54 -8.30 2.27
N ASP A 432 18.78 -7.21 2.07
CA ASP A 432 17.34 -7.17 2.36
C ASP A 432 16.52 -8.13 1.48
N TYR A 433 17.14 -8.68 0.44
CA TYR A 433 16.56 -9.66 -0.47
C TYR A 433 17.31 -11.00 -0.43
N SER A 434 17.91 -11.36 0.71
CA SER A 434 18.57 -12.66 0.88
C SER A 434 17.58 -13.82 1.08
N GLU A 435 18.05 -15.06 0.88
CA GLU A 435 17.26 -16.27 1.16
C GLU A 435 16.81 -16.30 2.62
N ARG A 436 17.67 -15.82 3.50
CA ARG A 436 17.37 -15.69 4.91
C ARG A 436 16.22 -14.72 5.17
N GLN A 437 16.25 -13.53 4.58
CA GLN A 437 15.17 -12.55 4.76
C GLN A 437 13.84 -13.10 4.19
N TYR A 438 13.91 -13.80 3.06
CA TYR A 438 12.78 -14.55 2.52
C TYR A 438 12.23 -15.57 3.53
N GLU A 439 13.07 -16.37 4.17
CA GLU A 439 12.66 -17.36 5.16
C GLU A 439 12.01 -16.72 6.41
N ILE A 440 12.57 -15.62 6.91
CA ILE A 440 12.01 -14.86 8.05
C ILE A 440 10.61 -14.34 7.70
N GLU A 441 10.44 -13.69 6.55
CA GLU A 441 9.16 -13.11 6.15
C GLU A 441 8.13 -14.19 5.80
N ARG A 442 8.56 -15.31 5.23
CA ARG A 442 7.69 -16.46 4.94
C ARG A 442 7.10 -17.05 6.22
N VAL A 443 7.90 -17.23 7.27
CA VAL A 443 7.43 -17.75 8.56
C VAL A 443 6.48 -16.75 9.24
N ASN A 444 6.85 -15.47 9.26
CA ASN A 444 6.04 -14.42 9.90
C ASN A 444 4.70 -14.17 9.21
N ARG A 445 4.52 -14.59 7.95
CA ARG A 445 3.24 -14.43 7.23
C ARG A 445 2.09 -15.26 7.82
N TRP A 446 2.39 -16.30 8.61
CA TRP A 446 1.41 -17.25 9.13
C TRP A 446 1.22 -17.19 10.66
N HIS A 447 1.88 -16.25 11.33
CA HIS A 447 1.79 -16.01 12.77
C HIS A 447 1.22 -14.61 13.06
#